data_AF-A0A4S8LCY1-F1
#
_entry.id   AF-A0A4S8LCY1-F1
#
_cell.length_a   1.000
_cell.length_b   1.000
_cell.length_c   1.000
_cell.angle_alpha   90.00
_cell.angle_beta   90.00
_cell.angle_gamma   90.00
#
_symmetry.space_group_name_H-M   'P 1'
#
loop_
_entity.id
_entity.type
_entity.pdbx_description
1 polymer ?
#
loop_
_entity_poly.entity_id
_entity_poly.type
_entity_poly.pdbx_seq_one_letter_code
_entity_poly.pdbx_strand_id
1 'polypeptide(L)'
;MWLKRYLAFGPNRPLWAFLADALLANNTPASENNVPKDIRANCYLQSWTTSTSPRSSQPTDLLKMIKTGQKYGVRIQGLAFDRDILRDMPIWHHIFADPKIRRLTNSSASNCLRFKHNLQTVGEAEDLAAPLIRVNEAQLQHRSNNQCECRDCIEIQEITDCEHPHHCMLRAQELLDTLPPKWDPRAEQPADYESSFTSSSGLQGEDIFDYRLTTAGNLSDLFRVFTDKDHNPINETFVRRVQPEGNEGLVTVATDGSCIDNGQDTAKAGAGIYFAKDDPRNKSLKLPKMAGGTKLTQSNQAAELLAVKVTPELVPVTAPL
;
A
#
# COMPACT_ATOMS: atom_id res chain seq x y z
N MET A 1 14.43 16.04 11.64
CA MET A 1 13.79 14.92 12.40
C MET A 1 14.45 13.60 12.00
N TRP A 2 15.08 12.87 12.93
CA TRP A 2 15.84 11.63 12.65
C TRP A 2 14.98 10.50 12.09
N LEU A 3 13.80 10.25 12.70
CA LEU A 3 12.90 9.17 12.26
C LEU A 3 12.43 9.32 10.81
N LYS A 4 12.09 10.54 10.37
CA LYS A 4 11.73 10.80 8.95
C LYS A 4 12.87 10.44 7.99
N ARG A 5 14.11 10.72 8.37
CA ARG A 5 15.30 10.40 7.57
C ARG A 5 15.63 8.90 7.60
N TYR A 6 15.36 8.22 8.72
CA TYR A 6 15.51 6.76 8.83
C TYR A 6 14.57 6.01 7.89
N LEU A 7 13.32 6.48 7.80
CA LEU A 7 12.25 5.92 6.96
C LEU A 7 12.26 6.46 5.52
N ALA A 8 13.28 7.23 5.13
CA ALA A 8 13.45 7.70 3.77
C ALA A 8 14.17 6.61 2.95
N PHE A 9 13.44 5.59 2.50
CA PHE A 9 13.93 4.43 1.74
C PHE A 9 14.29 4.73 0.27
N GLY A 10 14.17 5.98 -0.20
CA GLY A 10 14.56 6.36 -1.56
C GLY A 10 16.06 6.58 -1.77
N PRO A 11 16.48 7.08 -2.96
CA PRO A 11 17.89 7.28 -3.32
C PRO A 11 18.69 8.18 -2.37
N ASN A 12 17.99 9.05 -1.63
CA ASN A 12 18.58 9.95 -0.64
C ASN A 12 18.64 9.35 0.78
N ARG A 13 18.49 8.02 0.91
CA ARG A 13 18.57 7.32 2.20
C ARG A 13 19.96 7.53 2.80
N PRO A 14 20.06 8.12 4.01
CA PRO A 14 21.36 8.45 4.57
C PRO A 14 22.12 7.20 5.02
N LEU A 15 23.44 7.19 4.85
CA LEU A 15 24.30 6.05 5.19
C LEU A 15 24.09 5.52 6.63
N TRP A 16 23.89 6.41 7.60
CA TRP A 16 23.66 6.03 8.99
C TRP A 16 22.37 5.20 9.19
N ALA A 17 21.38 5.31 8.29
CA ALA A 17 20.14 4.52 8.39
C ALA A 17 20.41 3.04 8.12
N PHE A 18 21.33 2.71 7.21
CA PHE A 18 21.77 1.32 7.00
C PHE A 18 22.51 0.76 8.21
N LEU A 19 23.35 1.57 8.87
CA LEU A 19 23.95 1.19 10.15
C LEU A 19 22.88 1.00 11.23
N ALA A 20 21.87 1.86 11.26
CA ALA A 20 20.75 1.73 12.20
C ALA A 20 19.95 0.43 11.96
N ASP A 21 19.65 0.07 10.71
CA ASP A 21 19.01 -1.21 10.34
C ASP A 21 19.82 -2.39 10.91
N ALA A 22 21.13 -2.44 10.64
CA ALA A 22 22.02 -3.50 11.12
C ALA A 22 22.08 -3.60 12.66
N LEU A 23 22.13 -2.45 13.35
CA LEU A 23 22.11 -2.40 14.82
C LEU A 23 20.78 -2.90 15.38
N LEU A 24 19.65 -2.49 14.80
CA LEU A 24 18.31 -2.93 15.21
C LEU A 24 18.11 -4.43 14.96
N ALA A 25 18.61 -4.93 13.83
CA ALA A 25 18.56 -6.35 13.44
C ALA A 25 19.42 -7.25 14.32
N ASN A 26 20.53 -6.74 14.86
CA ASN A 26 21.39 -7.50 15.78
C ASN A 26 20.85 -7.52 17.21
N ASN A 27 20.08 -6.50 17.61
CA ASN A 27 19.54 -6.34 18.96
C ASN A 27 18.07 -6.77 19.04
N THR A 28 17.78 -8.05 18.81
CA THR A 28 16.42 -8.60 18.89
C THR A 28 16.11 -9.20 20.28
N PRO A 29 14.84 -9.22 20.72
CA PRO A 29 14.46 -9.96 21.93
C PRO A 29 14.59 -11.47 21.71
N ALA A 30 14.62 -12.23 22.82
CA ALA A 30 14.78 -13.69 22.78
C ALA A 30 13.69 -14.41 21.97
N SER A 31 12.49 -13.84 21.88
CA SER A 31 11.38 -14.35 21.06
C SER A 31 11.71 -14.41 19.56
N GLU A 32 12.69 -13.64 19.09
CA GLU A 32 13.08 -13.56 17.68
C GLU A 32 14.40 -14.30 17.39
N ASN A 33 14.93 -15.09 18.34
CA ASN A 33 16.17 -15.83 18.16
C ASN A 33 16.15 -16.79 16.95
N ASN A 34 14.95 -17.28 16.59
CA ASN A 34 14.75 -18.19 15.46
C ASN A 34 14.64 -17.49 14.10
N VAL A 35 14.62 -16.15 14.06
CA VAL A 35 14.63 -15.38 12.81
C VAL A 35 16.08 -15.23 12.36
N PRO A 36 16.51 -15.77 11.21
CA PRO A 36 17.89 -15.64 10.76
C PRO A 36 18.31 -14.19 10.54
N LYS A 37 19.59 -13.87 10.78
CA LYS A 37 20.08 -12.47 10.74
C LYS A 37 20.11 -11.88 9.33
N ASP A 38 20.39 -12.71 8.33
CA ASP A 38 20.51 -12.35 6.91
C ASP A 38 19.19 -11.87 6.27
N ILE A 39 18.05 -12.17 6.89
CA ILE A 39 16.74 -11.72 6.42
C ILE A 39 16.16 -10.56 7.26
N ARG A 40 16.86 -10.10 8.30
CA ARG A 40 16.41 -9.00 9.16
C ARG A 40 16.81 -7.67 8.53
N ALA A 41 15.97 -7.13 7.66
CA ALA A 41 16.21 -5.87 6.98
C ALA A 41 15.71 -4.67 7.81
N ASN A 42 14.40 -4.58 8.07
CA ASN A 42 13.82 -3.42 8.75
C ASN A 42 12.58 -3.75 9.58
N CYS A 43 12.58 -3.37 10.85
CA CYS A 43 11.51 -3.67 11.80
C CYS A 43 10.20 -2.88 11.60
N TYR A 44 10.13 -1.95 10.64
CA TYR A 44 8.88 -1.30 10.22
C TYR A 44 8.26 -1.94 8.98
N LEU A 45 9.03 -2.70 8.21
CA LEU A 45 8.58 -3.39 6.99
C LEU A 45 8.36 -4.90 7.21
N GLN A 46 8.86 -5.44 8.32
CA GLN A 46 8.80 -6.86 8.66
C GLN A 46 8.17 -7.08 10.05
N SER A 47 7.66 -8.29 10.26
CA SER A 47 6.94 -8.71 11.48
C SER A 47 7.86 -9.12 12.63
N TRP A 48 9.18 -9.21 12.43
CA TRP A 48 10.13 -9.42 13.53
C TRP A 48 10.37 -8.12 14.30
N THR A 49 10.68 -8.24 15.58
CA THR A 49 10.82 -7.09 16.48
C THR A 49 12.25 -6.85 16.95
N THR A 50 12.59 -5.58 17.16
CA THR A 50 13.86 -5.15 17.80
C THR A 50 13.64 -4.86 19.28
N SER A 51 14.68 -4.95 20.11
CA SER A 51 14.58 -4.77 21.55
C SER A 51 14.39 -3.29 21.92
N THR A 52 13.27 -2.98 22.56
CA THR A 52 12.92 -1.62 23.01
C THR A 52 13.07 -1.42 24.52
N SER A 53 13.68 -2.39 25.20
CA SER A 53 13.98 -2.29 26.63
C SER A 53 15.09 -1.27 26.88
N PRO A 54 14.99 -0.40 27.91
CA PRO A 54 16.11 0.44 28.34
C PRO A 54 17.36 -0.35 28.78
N ARG A 55 17.21 -1.64 29.09
CA ARG A 55 18.31 -2.54 29.48
C ARG A 55 18.95 -3.28 28.32
N SER A 56 18.49 -3.05 27.09
CA SER A 56 19.08 -3.68 25.91
C SER A 56 20.43 -3.02 25.57
N SER A 57 21.23 -3.71 24.76
CA SER A 57 22.46 -3.18 24.16
C SER A 57 22.19 -2.20 23.00
N GLN A 58 20.94 -1.75 22.81
CA GLN A 58 20.59 -0.83 21.74
C GLN A 58 21.11 0.58 22.06
N PRO A 59 21.73 1.29 21.10
CA PRO A 59 22.12 2.68 21.29
C PRO A 59 20.94 3.56 21.70
N THR A 60 21.18 4.46 22.66
CA THR A 60 20.13 5.28 23.28
C THR A 60 19.35 6.10 22.26
N ASP A 61 20.02 6.63 21.22
CA ASP A 61 19.36 7.44 20.19
C ASP A 61 18.45 6.62 19.28
N LEU A 62 18.87 5.40 18.89
CA LEU A 62 18.02 4.48 18.13
C LEU A 62 16.81 4.04 18.96
N LEU A 63 17.03 3.77 20.25
CA LEU A 63 15.95 3.41 21.15
C LEU A 63 14.90 4.55 21.27
N LYS A 64 15.36 5.80 21.43
CA LYS A 64 14.48 6.98 21.44
C LYS A 64 13.76 7.14 20.11
N MET A 65 14.42 6.89 18.99
CA MET A 65 13.83 6.97 17.65
C MET A 65 12.68 5.97 17.47
N ILE A 66 12.90 4.69 17.79
CA ILE A 66 11.86 3.64 17.72
C ILE A 66 10.69 3.97 18.66
N LYS A 67 10.98 4.34 19.91
CA LYS A 67 9.94 4.73 20.88
C LYS A 67 9.14 5.94 20.44
N THR A 68 9.77 6.89 19.75
CA THR A 68 9.09 8.06 19.17
C THR A 68 8.12 7.61 18.08
N GLY A 69 8.54 6.69 17.20
CA GLY A 69 7.65 6.14 16.18
C GLY A 69 6.44 5.43 16.79
N GLN A 70 6.66 4.60 17.81
CA GLN A 70 5.59 3.92 18.54
C GLN A 70 4.66 4.90 19.26
N LYS A 71 5.22 5.95 19.88
CA LYS A 71 4.45 6.99 20.60
C LYS A 71 3.45 7.66 19.67
N TYR A 72 3.89 8.06 18.48
CA TYR A 72 3.09 8.81 17.50
C TYR A 72 2.41 7.93 16.45
N GLY A 73 2.39 6.60 16.62
CA GLY A 73 1.68 5.71 15.72
C GLY A 73 2.26 5.72 14.30
N VAL A 74 3.59 5.67 14.16
CA VAL A 74 4.20 5.47 12.84
C VAL A 74 3.88 4.06 12.35
N ARG A 75 3.27 3.95 11.17
CA ARG A 75 2.95 2.68 10.53
C ARG A 75 2.87 2.82 9.02
N ILE A 76 2.89 1.69 8.33
CA ILE A 76 2.53 1.61 6.92
C ILE A 76 1.01 1.75 6.80
N GLN A 77 0.53 2.69 5.97
CA GLN A 77 -0.88 2.91 5.74
C GLN A 77 -1.15 3.55 4.38
N GLY A 78 -2.17 3.04 3.68
CA GLY A 78 -2.63 3.53 2.38
C GLY A 78 -3.83 2.73 1.88
N LEU A 79 -4.54 3.31 0.91
CA LEU A 79 -5.65 2.63 0.24
C LEU A 79 -5.12 1.57 -0.73
N ALA A 80 -4.17 1.95 -1.58
CA ALA A 80 -3.42 1.07 -2.47
C ALA A 80 -2.02 1.65 -2.76
N PHE A 81 -1.15 0.83 -3.32
CA PHE A 81 0.24 1.18 -3.62
C PHE A 81 0.63 0.71 -5.01
N ASP A 82 1.51 1.45 -5.68
CA ASP A 82 2.03 1.07 -6.98
C ASP A 82 2.77 -0.27 -6.91
N ARG A 83 2.75 -1.01 -8.02
CA ARG A 83 3.40 -2.33 -8.13
C ARG A 83 4.89 -2.28 -7.78
N ASP A 84 5.58 -1.20 -8.13
CA ASP A 84 7.00 -1.02 -7.77
C ASP A 84 7.21 -0.96 -6.25
N ILE A 85 6.34 -0.26 -5.52
CA ILE A 85 6.37 -0.23 -4.06
C ILE A 85 6.09 -1.62 -3.47
N LEU A 86 5.10 -2.34 -4.01
CA LEU A 86 4.79 -3.70 -3.57
C LEU A 86 5.98 -4.64 -3.78
N ARG A 87 6.63 -4.55 -4.95
CA ARG A 87 7.79 -5.36 -5.30
C ARG A 87 9.02 -5.04 -4.45
N ASP A 88 9.22 -3.79 -4.05
CA ASP A 88 10.32 -3.35 -3.17
C ASP A 88 10.18 -3.84 -1.72
N MET A 89 8.99 -4.27 -1.29
CA MET A 89 8.77 -4.75 0.07
C MET A 89 9.59 -6.01 0.38
N PRO A 90 10.06 -6.21 1.62
CA PRO A 90 10.74 -7.45 2.01
C PRO A 90 9.78 -8.65 1.99
N ILE A 91 10.13 -9.73 1.29
CA ILE A 91 9.28 -10.93 1.26
C ILE A 91 9.38 -11.72 2.56
N TRP A 92 10.59 -11.88 3.11
CA TRP A 92 10.78 -12.63 4.35
C TRP A 92 10.14 -11.91 5.52
N HIS A 93 9.28 -12.61 6.26
CA HIS A 93 8.60 -12.07 7.43
C HIS A 93 7.87 -10.75 7.12
N HIS A 94 7.37 -10.58 5.89
CA HIS A 94 6.60 -9.41 5.46
C HIS A 94 5.56 -9.01 6.53
N ILE A 95 5.49 -7.73 6.87
CA ILE A 95 4.74 -7.25 8.06
C ILE A 95 3.24 -7.58 8.03
N PHE A 96 2.64 -7.70 6.84
CA PHE A 96 1.23 -8.04 6.65
C PHE A 96 0.97 -9.46 6.14
N ALA A 97 2.02 -10.28 5.98
CA ALA A 97 1.83 -11.66 5.55
C ALA A 97 1.13 -12.50 6.62
N ASP A 98 0.48 -13.58 6.19
CA ASP A 98 -0.04 -14.61 7.08
C ASP A 98 1.09 -15.11 8.03
N PRO A 99 0.85 -15.25 9.34
CA PRO A 99 1.85 -15.72 10.31
C PRO A 99 2.55 -17.04 9.92
N LYS A 100 1.94 -17.88 9.08
CA LYS A 100 2.54 -19.10 8.51
C LYS A 100 3.86 -18.82 7.77
N ILE A 101 4.09 -17.61 7.26
CA ILE A 101 5.33 -17.21 6.58
C ILE A 101 6.58 -17.48 7.43
N ARG A 102 6.47 -17.36 8.77
CA ARG A 102 7.58 -17.63 9.69
C ARG A 102 8.05 -19.09 9.67
N ARG A 103 7.17 -20.02 9.27
CA ARG A 103 7.51 -21.45 9.12
C ARG A 103 8.21 -21.75 7.80
N LEU A 104 8.15 -20.84 6.83
CA LEU A 104 8.74 -21.00 5.49
C LEU A 104 10.22 -20.58 5.44
N THR A 105 10.85 -20.21 6.57
CA THR A 105 12.18 -19.58 6.58
C THR A 105 13.36 -20.58 6.54
N ASN A 106 13.18 -21.81 7.01
CA ASN A 106 14.29 -22.71 7.35
C ASN A 106 14.31 -24.05 6.57
N SER A 107 13.56 -24.17 5.48
CA SER A 107 13.64 -25.36 4.62
C SER A 107 14.94 -25.37 3.80
N SER A 108 15.31 -26.51 3.20
CA SER A 108 16.45 -26.58 2.28
C SER A 108 16.32 -25.61 1.11
N ALA A 109 15.13 -25.54 0.50
CA ALA A 109 14.82 -24.56 -0.54
C ALA A 109 14.91 -23.13 -0.01
N SER A 110 14.42 -22.84 1.19
CA SER A 110 14.51 -21.51 1.81
C SER A 110 15.94 -21.09 2.10
N ASN A 111 16.79 -22.01 2.53
CA ASN A 111 18.22 -21.75 2.71
C ASN A 111 18.89 -21.49 1.36
N CYS A 112 18.54 -22.24 0.31
CA CYS A 112 19.00 -21.96 -1.05
C CYS A 112 18.57 -20.56 -1.51
N LEU A 113 17.30 -20.19 -1.32
CA LEU A 113 16.79 -18.85 -1.63
C LEU A 113 17.57 -17.75 -0.91
N ARG A 114 17.91 -17.95 0.37
CA ARG A 114 18.62 -16.95 1.17
C ARG A 114 20.09 -16.82 0.82
N PHE A 115 20.79 -17.94 0.57
CA PHE A 115 22.25 -17.94 0.44
C PHE A 115 22.76 -18.01 -1.01
N LYS A 116 22.04 -18.70 -1.91
CA LYS A 116 22.41 -18.81 -3.33
C LYS A 116 21.70 -17.76 -4.18
N HIS A 117 20.39 -17.62 -4.01
CA HIS A 117 19.61 -16.63 -4.76
C HIS A 117 19.66 -15.22 -4.15
N ASN A 118 20.07 -15.09 -2.88
CA ASN A 118 20.01 -13.84 -2.12
C ASN A 118 18.62 -13.15 -2.19
N LEU A 119 17.55 -13.95 -2.12
CA LEU A 119 16.17 -13.47 -2.20
C LEU A 119 15.85 -12.57 -1.00
N GLN A 120 15.46 -11.31 -1.23
CA GLN A 120 15.12 -10.33 -0.18
C GLN A 120 13.74 -9.71 -0.36
N THR A 121 13.30 -9.47 -1.59
CA THR A 121 12.13 -8.66 -1.93
C THR A 121 10.98 -9.49 -2.50
N VAL A 122 9.78 -8.90 -2.47
CA VAL A 122 8.57 -9.47 -3.08
C VAL A 122 8.75 -9.56 -4.61
N GLY A 123 9.36 -8.56 -5.24
CA GLY A 123 9.60 -8.55 -6.69
C GLY A 123 10.53 -9.67 -7.15
N GLU A 124 11.63 -9.91 -6.42
CA GLU A 124 12.52 -11.04 -6.72
C GLU A 124 11.81 -12.39 -6.54
N ALA A 125 10.89 -12.51 -5.57
CA ALA A 125 10.12 -13.72 -5.37
C ALA A 125 9.10 -13.92 -6.50
N GLU A 126 8.46 -12.83 -6.95
CA GLU A 126 7.55 -12.81 -8.10
C GLU A 126 8.27 -13.24 -9.37
N ASP A 127 9.43 -12.66 -9.67
CA ASP A 127 10.23 -12.98 -10.85
C ASP A 127 10.69 -14.45 -10.83
N LEU A 128 11.15 -14.92 -9.67
CA LEU A 128 11.57 -16.31 -9.50
C LEU A 128 10.40 -17.30 -9.63
N ALA A 129 9.19 -16.92 -9.23
CA ALA A 129 8.00 -17.77 -9.35
C ALA A 129 7.32 -17.68 -10.72
N ALA A 130 7.63 -16.66 -11.54
CA ALA A 130 7.00 -16.42 -12.83
C ALA A 130 6.97 -17.64 -13.78
N PRO A 131 8.05 -18.47 -13.89
CA PRO A 131 8.04 -19.65 -14.75
C PRO A 131 6.99 -20.72 -14.37
N LEU A 132 6.41 -20.66 -13.16
CA LEU A 132 5.35 -21.56 -12.70
C LEU A 132 3.96 -21.15 -13.21
N ILE A 133 3.79 -19.90 -13.63
CA ILE A 133 2.49 -19.35 -14.03
C ILE A 133 2.18 -19.77 -15.47
N ARG A 134 1.02 -20.40 -15.68
CA ARG A 134 0.56 -20.76 -17.03
C ARG A 134 -0.15 -19.57 -17.67
N VAL A 135 0.32 -19.11 -18.81
CA VAL A 135 -0.37 -18.09 -19.62
C VAL A 135 -0.91 -18.75 -20.89
N ASN A 136 -2.24 -18.69 -21.09
CA ASN A 136 -2.95 -19.03 -22.34
C ASN A 136 -2.65 -20.40 -22.96
N GLU A 137 -2.75 -21.49 -22.19
CA GLU A 137 -2.61 -22.89 -22.65
C GLU A 137 -1.28 -23.26 -23.36
N ALA A 138 -0.42 -22.29 -23.66
CA ALA A 138 0.92 -22.49 -24.12
C ALA A 138 1.76 -22.89 -22.91
N GLN A 139 2.11 -24.17 -22.84
CA GLN A 139 3.10 -24.67 -21.90
C GLN A 139 4.39 -23.85 -22.07
N LEU A 140 4.72 -23.02 -21.08
CA LEU A 140 6.12 -22.81 -20.74
C LEU A 140 6.74 -24.20 -20.64
N GLN A 141 7.86 -24.44 -21.33
CA GLN A 141 8.53 -25.74 -21.43
C GLN A 141 9.05 -26.27 -20.07
N HIS A 142 8.67 -25.59 -18.98
CA HIS A 142 8.98 -25.95 -17.62
C HIS A 142 8.36 -27.29 -17.22
N ARG A 143 9.17 -28.12 -16.57
CA ARG A 143 8.75 -29.42 -16.03
C ARG A 143 8.86 -29.35 -14.52
N SER A 144 7.88 -29.93 -13.82
CA SER A 144 7.84 -29.98 -12.36
C SER A 144 8.80 -31.03 -11.79
N ASN A 145 10.08 -30.92 -12.12
CA ASN A 145 11.15 -31.80 -11.64
C ASN A 145 12.51 -31.08 -11.68
N ASN A 146 13.54 -31.72 -11.11
CA ASN A 146 14.90 -31.15 -11.02
C ASN A 146 15.72 -31.31 -12.31
N GLN A 147 15.16 -31.90 -13.37
CA GLN A 147 15.81 -32.16 -14.65
C GLN A 147 15.19 -31.30 -15.76
N CYS A 148 14.57 -30.18 -15.40
CA CYS A 148 14.01 -29.28 -16.37
C CYS A 148 15.13 -28.51 -17.08
N GLU A 149 15.18 -28.64 -18.40
CA GLU A 149 16.13 -27.93 -19.28
C GLU A 149 15.47 -26.70 -19.95
N CYS A 150 14.45 -26.12 -19.32
CA CYS A 150 13.90 -24.86 -19.82
C CYS A 150 14.90 -23.72 -19.60
N ARG A 151 14.79 -22.66 -20.42
CA ARG A 151 15.68 -21.50 -20.35
C ARG A 151 15.80 -20.95 -18.93
N ASP A 152 14.68 -20.77 -18.23
CA ASP A 152 14.68 -20.14 -16.90
C ASP A 152 15.36 -21.04 -15.84
N CYS A 153 15.22 -22.37 -15.93
CA CYS A 153 15.91 -23.29 -15.03
C CYS A 153 17.43 -23.31 -15.27
N ILE A 154 17.86 -23.31 -16.53
CA ILE A 154 19.28 -23.27 -16.92
C ILE A 154 19.90 -21.94 -16.45
N GLU A 155 19.23 -20.82 -16.71
CA GLU A 155 19.70 -19.50 -16.29
C GLU A 155 19.86 -19.41 -14.77
N ILE A 156 18.89 -19.90 -14.02
CA ILE A 156 18.98 -19.98 -12.55
C ILE A 156 20.18 -20.83 -12.10
N GLN A 157 20.38 -22.00 -12.71
CA GLN A 157 21.52 -22.88 -12.41
C GLN A 157 22.85 -22.16 -12.67
N GLU A 158 23.00 -21.50 -13.81
CA GLU A 158 24.23 -20.83 -14.22
C GLU A 158 24.55 -19.61 -13.34
N ILE A 159 23.54 -18.82 -12.98
CA ILE A 159 23.73 -17.58 -12.20
C ILE A 159 23.91 -17.86 -10.71
N THR A 160 23.16 -18.82 -10.14
CA THR A 160 23.08 -18.99 -8.68
C THR A 160 23.70 -20.29 -8.18
N ASP A 161 24.16 -21.18 -9.06
CA ASP A 161 24.62 -22.54 -8.71
C ASP A 161 23.51 -23.35 -8.00
N CYS A 162 22.24 -23.06 -8.28
CA CYS A 162 21.10 -23.75 -7.67
C CYS A 162 20.85 -25.12 -8.30
N GLU A 163 21.03 -26.20 -7.54
CA GLU A 163 20.83 -27.58 -8.05
C GLU A 163 19.35 -27.93 -8.30
N HIS A 164 18.41 -27.24 -7.64
CA HIS A 164 16.99 -27.55 -7.70
C HIS A 164 16.12 -26.29 -7.93
N PRO A 165 16.20 -25.67 -9.12
CA PRO A 165 15.47 -24.44 -9.42
C PRO A 165 13.97 -24.56 -9.17
N HIS A 166 13.34 -25.66 -9.63
CA HIS A 166 11.90 -25.88 -9.46
C HIS A 166 11.45 -25.80 -7.99
N HIS A 167 12.20 -26.40 -7.05
CA HIS A 167 11.87 -26.33 -5.63
C HIS A 167 12.00 -24.91 -5.06
N CYS A 168 12.97 -24.13 -5.54
CA CYS A 168 13.14 -22.74 -5.15
C CYS A 168 12.01 -21.86 -5.69
N MET A 169 11.58 -22.06 -6.94
CA MET A 169 10.42 -21.40 -7.54
C MET A 169 9.15 -21.70 -6.72
N LEU A 170 8.90 -22.97 -6.37
CA LEU A 170 7.74 -23.35 -5.56
C LEU A 170 7.80 -22.69 -4.18
N ARG A 171 8.99 -22.63 -3.57
CA ARG A 171 9.16 -21.98 -2.27
C ARG A 171 8.93 -20.47 -2.34
N ALA A 172 9.36 -19.82 -3.43
CA ALA A 172 9.07 -18.41 -3.68
C ALA A 172 7.56 -18.17 -3.86
N GLN A 173 6.87 -19.04 -4.60
CA GLN A 173 5.41 -19.01 -4.74
C GLN A 173 4.71 -19.15 -3.38
N GLU A 174 5.12 -20.12 -2.55
CA GLU A 174 4.54 -20.29 -1.21
C GLU A 174 4.72 -19.05 -0.31
N LEU A 175 5.82 -18.31 -0.46
CA LEU A 175 6.02 -17.03 0.24
C LEU A 175 5.04 -15.97 -0.26
N LEU A 176 4.89 -15.83 -1.58
CA LEU A 176 3.94 -14.89 -2.18
C LEU A 176 2.50 -15.21 -1.79
N ASP A 177 2.14 -16.50 -1.70
CA ASP A 177 0.81 -16.98 -1.29
C ASP A 177 0.50 -16.75 0.21
N THR A 178 1.41 -16.10 0.94
CA THR A 178 1.16 -15.57 2.28
C THR A 178 0.76 -14.10 2.27
N LEU A 179 0.98 -13.40 1.16
CA LEU A 179 0.67 -11.98 1.03
C LEU A 179 -0.85 -11.80 0.84
N PRO A 180 -1.47 -10.89 1.59
CA PRO A 180 -2.85 -10.51 1.32
C PRO A 180 -2.95 -9.66 0.02
N PRO A 181 -4.13 -9.57 -0.62
CA PRO A 181 -4.29 -8.99 -1.96
C PRO A 181 -3.72 -7.57 -2.15
N LYS A 182 -3.85 -6.70 -1.14
CA LYS A 182 -3.26 -5.34 -1.17
C LYS A 182 -1.74 -5.34 -1.33
N TRP A 183 -1.09 -6.39 -0.86
CA TRP A 183 0.36 -6.50 -0.76
C TRP A 183 0.94 -7.53 -1.73
N ASP A 184 0.10 -8.18 -2.54
CA ASP A 184 0.51 -9.15 -3.55
C ASP A 184 0.53 -8.46 -4.93
N PRO A 185 1.70 -8.27 -5.57
CA PRO A 185 1.75 -7.69 -6.91
C PRO A 185 1.04 -8.57 -7.93
N ARG A 186 0.82 -9.87 -7.70
CA ARG A 186 0.09 -10.72 -8.66
C ARG A 186 -1.42 -10.46 -8.66
N ALA A 187 -1.94 -9.83 -7.60
CA ALA A 187 -3.35 -9.49 -7.50
C ALA A 187 -3.70 -8.31 -8.41
N GLU A 188 -5.00 -8.18 -8.71
CA GLU A 188 -5.59 -7.00 -9.30
C GLU A 188 -5.35 -5.78 -8.38
N GLN A 189 -4.91 -4.65 -8.95
CA GLN A 189 -4.64 -3.41 -8.22
C GLN A 189 -5.43 -2.25 -8.84
N PRO A 190 -5.84 -1.22 -8.06
CA PRO A 190 -6.54 -0.07 -8.64
C PRO A 190 -5.74 0.68 -9.71
N ALA A 191 -4.40 0.69 -9.62
CA ALA A 191 -3.51 1.23 -10.65
C ALA A 191 -3.79 0.65 -12.05
N ASP A 192 -4.26 -0.60 -12.13
CA ASP A 192 -4.57 -1.27 -13.40
C ASP A 192 -5.73 -0.58 -14.15
N TYR A 193 -6.50 0.28 -13.48
CA TYR A 193 -7.66 1.01 -14.02
C TYR A 193 -7.54 2.54 -13.98
N GLU A 194 -6.60 3.08 -13.20
CA GLU A 194 -6.47 4.52 -12.96
C GLU A 194 -5.85 5.29 -14.14
N SER A 195 -5.12 4.62 -15.04
CA SER A 195 -4.54 5.25 -16.24
C SER A 195 -5.60 5.75 -17.23
N SER A 196 -6.80 5.16 -17.22
CA SER A 196 -7.86 5.36 -18.22
C SER A 196 -8.56 6.72 -18.19
N PHE A 197 -8.37 7.58 -17.18
CA PHE A 197 -9.05 8.89 -17.12
C PHE A 197 -8.11 10.11 -17.20
N THR A 198 -6.84 9.92 -17.57
CA THR A 198 -5.89 11.03 -17.76
C THR A 198 -6.07 11.79 -19.08
N SER A 199 -7.05 11.40 -19.91
CA SER A 199 -7.31 11.95 -21.25
C SER A 199 -8.24 13.17 -21.28
N SER A 200 -8.71 13.69 -20.14
CA SER A 200 -9.32 15.02 -20.07
C SER A 200 -8.23 16.09 -20.03
N SER A 201 -7.76 16.49 -21.22
CA SER A 201 -6.91 17.67 -21.40
C SER A 201 -7.60 18.90 -20.80
N GLY A 202 -7.19 19.26 -19.58
CA GLY A 202 -7.74 20.39 -18.85
C GLY A 202 -7.67 21.69 -19.66
N LEU A 203 -8.74 22.48 -19.58
CA LEU A 203 -8.72 23.86 -20.03
C LEU A 203 -7.70 24.62 -19.19
N GLN A 204 -6.99 25.60 -19.79
CA GLN A 204 -5.98 26.37 -19.06
C GLN A 204 -6.57 27.05 -17.82
N GLY A 205 -6.12 26.65 -16.62
CA GLY A 205 -6.46 27.30 -15.35
C GLY A 205 -7.30 26.47 -14.37
N GLU A 206 -7.60 25.21 -14.66
CA GLU A 206 -8.38 24.33 -13.77
C GLU A 206 -7.48 23.46 -12.87
N ASP A 207 -7.77 23.43 -11.56
CA ASP A 207 -7.16 22.48 -10.62
C ASP A 207 -7.96 21.16 -10.65
N ILE A 208 -7.42 20.15 -11.34
CA ILE A 208 -8.07 18.84 -11.45
C ILE A 208 -7.85 18.06 -10.15
N PHE A 209 -8.93 17.58 -9.54
CA PHE A 209 -8.86 16.67 -8.41
C PHE A 209 -8.25 15.33 -8.83
N ASP A 210 -7.10 14.99 -8.27
CA ASP A 210 -6.48 13.68 -8.46
C ASP A 210 -7.25 12.61 -7.67
N TYR A 211 -8.07 11.85 -8.39
CA TYR A 211 -8.91 10.80 -7.81
C TYR A 211 -8.17 9.45 -7.65
N ARG A 212 -6.87 9.39 -7.96
CA ARG A 212 -6.08 8.17 -7.81
C ARG A 212 -6.03 7.75 -6.34
N LEU A 213 -6.37 6.49 -6.10
CA LEU A 213 -6.26 5.83 -4.81
C LEU A 213 -4.85 5.30 -4.57
N THR A 214 -4.13 5.02 -5.67
CA THR A 214 -2.80 4.42 -5.60
C THR A 214 -1.75 5.44 -5.17
N THR A 215 -1.02 5.09 -4.10
CA THR A 215 0.16 5.84 -3.68
C THR A 215 1.34 5.43 -4.56
N ALA A 216 1.86 6.39 -5.33
CA ALA A 216 3.07 6.25 -6.12
C ALA A 216 4.32 6.70 -5.36
N GLY A 217 5.50 6.31 -5.84
CA GLY A 217 6.80 6.72 -5.28
C GLY A 217 7.64 5.53 -4.83
N ASN A 218 8.13 5.56 -3.59
CA ASN A 218 8.97 4.49 -3.02
C ASN A 218 8.47 4.09 -1.63
N LEU A 219 9.15 3.14 -0.98
CA LEU A 219 8.81 2.66 0.36
C LEU A 219 8.66 3.76 1.43
N SER A 220 9.25 4.95 1.25
CA SER A 220 9.06 6.09 2.18
C SER A 220 7.62 6.59 2.18
N ASP A 221 6.94 6.48 1.04
CA ASP A 221 5.59 6.99 0.81
C ASP A 221 4.51 6.08 1.43
N LEU A 222 4.92 4.91 1.96
CA LEU A 222 4.10 4.01 2.75
C LEU A 222 3.75 4.54 4.14
N PHE A 223 4.62 5.35 4.72
CA PHE A 223 4.53 5.67 6.15
C PHE A 223 3.55 6.81 6.43
N ARG A 224 2.69 6.59 7.43
CA ARG A 224 1.83 7.62 8.03
C ARG A 224 2.16 7.75 9.51
N VAL A 225 1.90 8.94 10.05
CA VAL A 225 2.12 9.30 11.45
C VAL A 225 0.82 9.84 12.04
N PHE A 226 0.74 9.91 13.37
CA PHE A 226 -0.47 10.29 14.09
C PHE A 226 -1.67 9.39 13.77
N THR A 227 -1.41 8.11 13.49
CA THR A 227 -2.48 7.13 13.27
C THR A 227 -3.04 6.64 14.59
N ASP A 228 -4.30 6.23 14.58
CA ASP A 228 -4.91 5.50 15.68
C ASP A 228 -4.18 4.17 15.94
N LYS A 229 -3.83 3.92 17.20
CA LYS A 229 -3.11 2.70 17.60
C LYS A 229 -3.98 1.46 17.50
N ASP A 230 -5.28 1.63 17.74
CA ASP A 230 -6.26 0.55 17.80
C ASP A 230 -6.85 0.22 16.41
N HIS A 231 -6.52 1.01 15.39
CA HIS A 231 -6.91 0.74 14.02
C HIS A 231 -6.16 -0.48 13.46
N ASN A 232 -6.90 -1.47 12.98
CA ASN A 232 -6.36 -2.59 12.22
C ASN A 232 -6.26 -2.21 10.73
N PRO A 233 -5.07 -2.28 10.12
CA PRO A 233 -4.91 -2.04 8.69
C PRO A 233 -5.79 -2.99 7.88
N ILE A 234 -6.50 -2.43 6.90
CA ILE A 234 -7.28 -3.20 5.93
C ILE A 234 -6.30 -3.73 4.88
N ASN A 235 -6.25 -5.04 4.68
CA ASN A 235 -5.33 -5.69 3.72
C ASN A 235 -6.02 -6.21 2.46
N GLU A 236 -7.30 -5.89 2.29
CA GLU A 236 -8.04 -6.13 1.04
C GLU A 236 -7.69 -5.08 -0.01
N THR A 237 -7.72 -5.46 -1.28
CA THR A 237 -7.58 -4.53 -2.41
C THR A 237 -8.84 -3.70 -2.54
N PHE A 238 -8.68 -2.38 -2.68
CA PHE A 238 -9.76 -1.49 -3.08
C PHE A 238 -9.80 -1.42 -4.61
N VAL A 239 -10.65 -2.24 -5.24
CA VAL A 239 -10.92 -2.12 -6.68
C VAL A 239 -12.14 -1.25 -6.89
N ARG A 240 -12.00 -0.19 -7.70
CA ARG A 240 -13.13 0.65 -8.11
C ARG A 240 -14.03 -0.19 -9.01
N ARG A 241 -15.21 -0.57 -8.51
CA ARG A 241 -16.17 -1.46 -9.21
C ARG A 241 -16.79 -0.87 -10.48
N VAL A 242 -16.49 0.38 -10.81
CA VAL A 242 -17.17 1.12 -11.86
C VAL A 242 -16.15 1.50 -12.91
N GLN A 243 -16.23 0.83 -14.05
CA GLN A 243 -15.64 1.30 -15.29
C GLN A 243 -16.65 2.25 -15.94
N PRO A 244 -16.25 3.42 -16.46
CA PRO A 244 -17.11 4.20 -17.33
C PRO A 244 -17.39 3.34 -18.56
N GLU A 245 -18.61 2.80 -18.68
CA GLU A 245 -19.03 2.27 -19.96
C GLU A 245 -19.12 3.42 -20.96
N GLY A 246 -18.76 3.13 -22.21
CA GLY A 246 -18.36 4.13 -23.21
C GLY A 246 -19.27 5.36 -23.35
N ASN A 247 -18.61 6.47 -23.68
CA ASN A 247 -19.19 7.67 -24.30
C ASN A 247 -20.16 8.53 -23.48
N GLU A 248 -20.28 8.33 -22.16
CA GLU A 248 -20.97 9.32 -21.32
C GLU A 248 -20.10 10.58 -21.21
N GLY A 249 -20.63 11.71 -21.69
CA GLY A 249 -19.95 13.00 -21.65
C GLY A 249 -19.77 13.51 -20.22
N LEU A 250 -18.67 14.24 -19.99
CA LEU A 250 -18.38 14.92 -18.73
C LEU A 250 -19.60 15.74 -18.27
N VAL A 251 -20.05 15.52 -17.04
CA VAL A 251 -21.19 16.25 -16.47
C VAL A 251 -20.68 17.41 -15.64
N THR A 252 -20.83 18.63 -16.15
CA THR A 252 -20.51 19.83 -15.39
C THR A 252 -21.60 20.13 -14.36
N VAL A 253 -21.21 20.33 -13.10
CA VAL A 253 -22.11 20.69 -12.00
C VAL A 253 -21.50 21.84 -11.21
N ALA A 254 -22.30 22.87 -10.94
CA ALA A 254 -21.93 23.92 -10.00
C ALA A 254 -22.46 23.57 -8.60
N THR A 255 -21.57 23.58 -7.61
CA THR A 255 -21.89 23.40 -6.20
C THR A 255 -21.57 24.65 -5.39
N ASP A 256 -22.35 24.91 -4.36
CA ASP A 256 -22.11 26.02 -3.43
C ASP A 256 -22.60 25.67 -2.01
N GLY A 257 -21.96 26.23 -1.00
CA GLY A 257 -22.27 26.05 0.41
C GLY A 257 -22.43 27.38 1.12
N SER A 258 -23.60 27.62 1.71
CA SER A 258 -23.92 28.87 2.41
C SER A 258 -24.32 28.62 3.85
N CYS A 259 -23.97 29.56 4.74
CA CYS A 259 -24.34 29.54 6.14
C CYS A 259 -24.69 30.93 6.62
N ILE A 260 -25.88 31.05 7.23
CA ILE A 260 -26.29 32.22 7.99
C ILE A 260 -25.67 32.09 9.40
N ASP A 261 -25.22 33.21 9.97
CA ASP A 261 -24.57 33.28 11.29
C ASP A 261 -23.37 32.33 11.43
N ASN A 262 -22.57 32.16 10.37
CA ASN A 262 -21.42 31.26 10.38
C ASN A 262 -20.46 31.58 11.55
N GLY A 263 -20.08 30.55 12.31
CA GLY A 263 -19.25 30.68 13.51
C GLY A 263 -20.01 31.02 14.80
N GLN A 264 -21.33 31.16 14.76
CA GLN A 264 -22.19 31.39 15.92
C GLN A 264 -23.02 30.14 16.28
N ASP A 265 -23.55 30.11 17.51
CA ASP A 265 -24.42 29.01 17.97
C ASP A 265 -25.76 28.93 17.21
N THR A 266 -26.17 30.03 16.57
CA THR A 266 -27.39 30.12 15.75
C THR A 266 -27.18 29.71 14.29
N ALA A 267 -25.95 29.31 13.93
CA ALA A 267 -25.57 28.99 12.56
C ALA A 267 -26.52 27.98 11.89
N LYS A 268 -26.87 28.27 10.64
CA LYS A 268 -27.69 27.40 9.79
C LYS A 268 -27.07 27.34 8.40
N ALA A 269 -26.61 26.16 8.02
CA ALA A 269 -25.97 25.96 6.74
C ALA A 269 -26.84 25.15 5.77
N GLY A 270 -26.64 25.38 4.47
CA GLY A 270 -27.29 24.67 3.37
C GLY A 270 -26.42 24.69 2.13
N ALA A 271 -26.67 23.76 1.23
CA ALA A 271 -25.85 23.50 0.05
C ALA A 271 -26.72 23.54 -1.21
N GLY A 272 -26.18 24.09 -2.29
CA GLY A 272 -26.79 24.14 -3.62
C GLY A 272 -26.06 23.21 -4.60
N ILE A 273 -26.83 22.56 -5.46
CA ILE A 273 -26.33 21.75 -6.58
C ILE A 273 -27.10 22.19 -7.83
N TYR A 274 -26.37 22.63 -8.86
CA TYR A 274 -26.92 23.17 -10.08
C TYR A 274 -26.27 22.54 -11.32
N PHE A 275 -27.07 21.86 -12.13
CA PHE A 275 -26.65 21.26 -13.40
C PHE A 275 -26.92 22.22 -14.56
N ALA A 276 -28.17 22.67 -14.70
CA ALA A 276 -28.61 23.59 -15.73
C ALA A 276 -29.95 24.21 -15.33
N LYS A 277 -30.41 25.19 -16.10
CA LYS A 277 -31.74 25.79 -15.90
C LYS A 277 -32.82 24.71 -16.05
N ASP A 278 -33.73 24.62 -15.08
CA ASP A 278 -34.86 23.68 -15.03
C ASP A 278 -34.47 22.19 -15.02
N ASP A 279 -33.20 21.84 -14.74
CA ASP A 279 -32.79 20.45 -14.57
C ASP A 279 -33.41 19.85 -13.28
N PRO A 280 -34.13 18.72 -13.37
CA PRO A 280 -34.81 18.11 -12.22
C PRO A 280 -33.84 17.59 -11.14
N ARG A 281 -32.55 17.45 -11.46
CA ARG A 281 -31.49 17.05 -10.53
C ARG A 281 -30.98 18.22 -9.69
N ASN A 282 -31.32 19.47 -10.01
CA ASN A 282 -30.97 20.61 -9.16
C ASN A 282 -31.50 20.40 -7.74
N LYS A 283 -30.65 20.67 -6.73
CA LYS A 283 -31.01 20.51 -5.31
C LYS A 283 -30.62 21.72 -4.49
N SER A 284 -31.47 22.02 -3.50
CA SER A 284 -31.14 22.83 -2.35
C SER A 284 -31.27 21.96 -1.12
N LEU A 285 -30.15 21.73 -0.43
CA LEU A 285 -30.03 20.82 0.70
C LEU A 285 -29.82 21.62 1.98
N LYS A 286 -30.43 21.20 3.08
CA LYS A 286 -30.11 21.73 4.40
C LYS A 286 -29.04 20.85 5.04
N LEU A 287 -27.99 21.45 5.60
CA LEU A 287 -27.00 20.68 6.34
C LEU A 287 -27.66 20.13 7.63
N PRO A 288 -27.76 18.80 7.79
CA PRO A 288 -28.35 18.25 9.00
C PRO A 288 -27.49 18.61 10.21
N LYS A 289 -28.12 18.79 11.37
CA LYS A 289 -27.39 19.08 12.62
C LYS A 289 -26.65 17.85 13.16
N MET A 290 -27.08 16.66 12.73
CA MET A 290 -26.56 15.36 13.16
C MET A 290 -26.42 14.44 11.95
N ALA A 291 -25.36 13.65 11.89
CA ALA A 291 -25.22 12.49 11.00
C ALA A 291 -24.90 11.26 11.85
N GLY A 292 -25.88 10.38 12.01
CA GLY A 292 -25.81 9.31 13.02
C GLY A 292 -25.64 9.91 14.42
N GLY A 293 -24.62 9.44 15.15
CA GLY A 293 -24.26 9.97 16.48
C GLY A 293 -23.40 11.23 16.47
N THR A 294 -23.00 11.73 15.29
CA THR A 294 -22.03 12.83 15.17
C THR A 294 -22.74 14.16 14.94
N LYS A 295 -22.45 15.16 15.78
CA LYS A 295 -22.92 16.54 15.59
C LYS A 295 -22.14 17.20 14.45
N LEU A 296 -22.85 17.70 13.45
CA LEU A 296 -22.23 18.41 12.32
C LEU A 296 -22.19 19.91 12.57
N THR A 297 -21.00 20.49 12.41
CA THR A 297 -20.78 21.94 12.50
C THR A 297 -21.53 22.65 11.38
N GLN A 298 -22.43 23.56 11.75
CA GLN A 298 -23.15 24.40 10.79
C GLN A 298 -22.21 25.50 10.29
N SER A 299 -21.65 25.32 9.10
CA SER A 299 -20.70 26.26 8.51
C SER A 299 -20.74 26.20 6.98
N ASN A 300 -20.21 27.23 6.31
CA ASN A 300 -20.06 27.25 4.86
C ASN A 300 -19.31 26.00 4.38
N GLN A 301 -18.16 25.69 4.99
CA GLN A 301 -17.30 24.58 4.57
C GLN A 301 -17.97 23.22 4.69
N ALA A 302 -18.75 23.00 5.75
CA ALA A 302 -19.49 21.75 5.91
C ALA A 302 -20.64 21.62 4.88
N ALA A 303 -21.25 22.74 4.46
CA ALA A 303 -22.24 22.74 3.40
C ALA A 303 -21.62 22.49 2.01
N GLU A 304 -20.46 23.07 1.71
CA GLU A 304 -19.72 22.76 0.47
C GLU A 304 -19.44 21.26 0.35
N LEU A 305 -18.90 20.66 1.42
CA LEU A 305 -18.65 19.21 1.47
C LEU A 305 -19.92 18.38 1.30
N LEU A 306 -21.07 18.86 1.79
CA LEU A 306 -22.35 18.19 1.57
C LEU A 306 -22.74 18.21 0.08
N ALA A 307 -22.59 19.34 -0.62
CA ALA A 307 -22.87 19.41 -2.04
C ALA A 307 -21.97 18.47 -2.83
N VAL A 308 -20.66 18.47 -2.56
CA VAL A 308 -19.69 17.57 -3.22
C VAL A 308 -19.99 16.09 -2.93
N LYS A 309 -20.43 15.75 -1.71
CA LYS A 309 -20.81 14.37 -1.37
C LYS A 309 -22.05 13.90 -2.11
N VAL A 310 -23.07 14.75 -2.25
CA VAL A 310 -24.38 14.37 -2.80
C VAL A 310 -24.39 14.42 -4.32
N THR A 311 -23.58 15.29 -4.94
CA THR A 311 -23.52 15.44 -6.40
C THR A 311 -23.26 14.13 -7.15
N PRO A 312 -22.29 13.28 -6.75
CA PRO A 312 -22.09 11.96 -7.35
C PRO A 312 -23.28 11.00 -7.26
N GLU A 313 -24.20 11.21 -6.30
CA GLU A 313 -25.39 10.38 -6.13
C GLU A 313 -26.54 10.80 -7.08
N LEU A 314 -26.41 11.96 -7.73
CA LEU A 314 -27.39 12.54 -8.66
C LEU A 314 -27.02 12.31 -10.13
N VAL A 315 -25.83 11.79 -10.40
CA VAL A 315 -25.38 11.41 -11.74
C VAL A 315 -25.37 9.89 -11.89
N PRO A 316 -25.48 9.37 -13.13
CA PRO A 316 -25.22 7.96 -13.39
C PRO A 316 -23.84 7.58 -12.83
N VAL A 317 -23.74 6.39 -12.25
CA VAL A 317 -22.51 5.89 -11.62
C VAL A 317 -21.34 5.84 -12.63
N THR A 318 -21.67 5.66 -13.91
CA THR A 318 -20.76 5.62 -15.06
C THR A 318 -20.33 6.98 -15.59
N ALA A 319 -21.03 8.07 -15.23
CA ALA A 319 -20.77 9.39 -15.76
C ALA A 319 -19.64 10.09 -14.98
N PRO A 320 -18.57 10.53 -15.64
CA PRO A 320 -17.53 11.34 -14.99
C PRO A 320 -18.07 12.75 -14.67
N LEU A 321 -17.71 13.25 -13.48
CA LEU A 321 -17.95 14.62 -12.99
C LEU A 321 -16.68 15.46 -13.13
#